data_AF-A0A9D9D8F1-F1
#
_entry.id   AF-A0A9D9D8F1-F1
#
_cell.length_a   1.000
_cell.length_b   1.000
_cell.length_c   1.000
_cell.angle_alpha   90.00
_cell.angle_beta   90.00
_cell.angle_gamma   90.00
#
_symmetry.space_group_name_H-M   'P 1'
#
loop_
_entity.id
_entity.type
_entity.pdbx_description
1 polymer ?
#
loop_
_entity_poly.entity_id
_entity_poly.type
_entity_poly.pdbx_seq_one_letter_code
_entity_poly.pdbx_strand_id
1 'polypeptide(L)'
;MRLLIASIPRCGSTMLLRAIGGFPPGEYTPRNRHCATITDFEYIPDVPFLKTHLPAPEYLPGDIKTIFLFGDPIIAVASTLQKRFGWQHFRNLGYTSNKIPDIINRDDLGYENVYKTWAKRHKYPVLSIKYEYIWDFQKIIELYIGRRIILPVKRKRTTRIDKKLFYKLSVTYKNLGEEIKSAPSIMLNTNNGTILSGLDDIKRYLNRSNIIPILPKCSNKRTLILILQHYLSFLKLNSLYFKILKYFK
;
A
#
# COMPACT_ATOMS: atom_id res chain seq x y z
N MET A 1 7.43 -10.61 9.03
CA MET A 1 6.28 -9.80 8.58
C MET A 1 6.61 -9.30 7.19
N ARG A 2 5.75 -9.60 6.23
CA ARG A 2 5.80 -9.05 4.88
C ARG A 2 4.78 -7.90 4.79
N LEU A 3 4.99 -6.99 3.84
CA LEU A 3 4.09 -5.88 3.60
C LEU A 3 3.59 -5.92 2.16
N LEU A 4 2.29 -5.95 1.99
CA LEU A 4 1.62 -5.82 0.70
C LEU A 4 1.15 -4.38 0.49
N ILE A 5 1.56 -3.78 -0.62
CA ILE A 5 0.98 -2.53 -1.13
C ILE A 5 0.04 -2.86 -2.27
N ALA A 6 -1.25 -2.88 -1.99
CA ALA A 6 -2.29 -2.96 -3.02
C ALA A 6 -2.67 -1.56 -3.46
N SER A 7 -3.07 -1.38 -4.73
CA SER A 7 -3.64 -0.11 -5.14
C SER A 7 -4.48 -0.18 -6.40
N ILE A 8 -5.43 0.75 -6.53
CA ILE A 8 -5.88 1.17 -7.86
C ILE A 8 -4.64 1.57 -8.68
N PRO A 9 -4.55 1.19 -9.96
CA PRO A 9 -3.38 1.52 -10.77
C PRO A 9 -3.13 3.03 -10.78
N ARG A 10 -1.85 3.44 -10.78
CA ARG A 10 -1.43 4.86 -10.77
C ARG A 10 -1.76 5.65 -9.50
N CYS A 11 -2.21 5.00 -8.40
CA CYS A 11 -2.40 5.64 -7.09
C CYS A 11 -1.16 5.55 -6.17
N GLY A 12 0.06 5.63 -6.72
CA GLY A 12 1.27 5.83 -5.92
C GLY A 12 1.86 4.60 -5.21
N SER A 13 1.39 3.37 -5.49
CA SER A 13 1.91 2.15 -4.84
C SER A 13 3.41 1.93 -5.02
N THR A 14 3.97 2.21 -6.20
CA THR A 14 5.42 2.14 -6.40
C THR A 14 6.18 3.14 -5.53
N MET A 15 5.68 4.37 -5.41
CA MET A 15 6.31 5.41 -4.58
C MET A 15 6.30 5.00 -3.12
N LEU A 16 5.14 4.57 -2.60
CA LEU A 16 5.01 4.18 -1.21
C LEU A 16 5.83 2.93 -0.89
N LEU A 17 5.80 1.91 -1.75
CA LEU A 17 6.62 0.72 -1.60
C LEU A 17 8.11 1.09 -1.53
N ARG A 18 8.58 2.00 -2.40
CA ARG A 18 9.97 2.42 -2.42
C ARG A 18 10.37 3.16 -1.15
N ALA A 19 9.55 4.11 -0.72
CA ALA A 19 9.74 4.84 0.53
C ALA A 19 9.76 3.92 1.75
N ILE A 20 8.80 2.98 1.82
CA ILE A 20 8.74 2.01 2.91
C ILE A 20 9.96 1.10 2.86
N GLY A 21 10.30 0.53 1.70
CA GLY A 21 11.41 -0.41 1.53
C GLY A 21 12.81 0.21 1.64
N GLY A 22 12.93 1.53 1.79
CA GLY A 22 14.22 2.23 1.80
C GLY A 22 14.93 2.21 0.44
N PHE A 23 14.18 2.03 -0.65
CA PHE A 23 14.72 2.05 -2.00
C PHE A 23 14.85 3.50 -2.49
N PRO A 24 15.85 3.82 -3.34
CA PRO A 24 15.94 5.14 -3.98
C PRO A 24 14.64 5.51 -4.70
N PRO A 25 14.28 6.78 -4.92
CA PRO A 25 13.12 7.13 -5.76
C PRO A 25 13.20 6.50 -7.16
N GLY A 26 12.07 6.18 -7.78
CA GLY A 26 12.04 5.58 -9.11
C GLY A 26 10.64 5.30 -9.64
N GLU A 27 10.52 5.10 -10.95
CA GLU A 27 9.22 4.94 -11.62
C GLU A 27 8.65 3.52 -11.57
N TYR A 28 9.52 2.53 -11.33
CA TYR A 28 9.19 1.11 -11.37
C TYR A 28 9.36 0.46 -10.01
N THR A 29 8.57 -0.58 -9.78
CA THR A 29 8.73 -1.47 -8.63
C THR A 29 10.10 -2.15 -8.73
N PRO A 30 10.95 -2.09 -7.68
CA PRO A 30 12.22 -2.82 -7.68
C PRO A 30 12.00 -4.30 -8.00
N ARG A 31 12.83 -4.86 -8.89
CA ARG A 31 12.86 -6.30 -9.20
C ARG A 31 14.11 -6.88 -8.56
N ASN A 32 14.01 -7.28 -7.30
CA ASN A 32 15.14 -7.81 -6.53
C ASN A 32 14.64 -8.82 -5.48
N ARG A 33 15.57 -9.46 -4.76
CA ARG A 33 15.26 -10.44 -3.70
C ARG A 33 14.43 -9.91 -2.53
N HIS A 34 14.15 -8.61 -2.47
CA HIS A 34 13.41 -7.97 -1.39
C HIS A 34 12.02 -7.49 -1.82
N CYS A 35 11.71 -7.51 -3.11
CA CYS A 35 10.50 -6.90 -3.65
C CYS A 35 9.93 -7.70 -4.83
N ALA A 36 8.63 -8.00 -4.79
CA ALA A 36 7.91 -8.67 -5.87
C ALA A 36 6.55 -8.03 -6.17
N THR A 37 6.07 -8.23 -7.40
CA THR A 37 4.68 -7.91 -7.78
C THR A 37 3.88 -9.21 -7.80
N ILE A 38 2.76 -9.24 -7.10
CA ILE A 38 1.81 -10.36 -7.09
C ILE A 38 0.87 -10.18 -8.27
N THR A 39 0.90 -11.15 -9.19
CA THR A 39 -0.04 -11.28 -10.31
C THR A 39 -1.01 -12.45 -10.14
N ASP A 40 -0.81 -13.25 -9.09
CA ASP A 40 -1.68 -14.34 -8.69
C ASP A 40 -1.55 -14.55 -7.15
N PHE A 41 -2.67 -14.59 -6.43
CA PHE A 41 -2.66 -14.79 -4.98
C PHE A 41 -2.50 -16.26 -4.57
N GLU A 42 -2.63 -17.21 -5.49
CA GLU A 42 -2.25 -18.61 -5.25
C GLU A 42 -0.74 -18.77 -5.06
N TYR A 43 0.04 -17.85 -5.63
CA TYR A 43 1.50 -17.81 -5.51
C TYR A 43 2.00 -16.48 -4.94
N ILE A 44 2.09 -16.40 -3.61
CA ILE A 44 2.62 -15.21 -2.91
C ILE A 44 4.12 -15.41 -2.64
N PRO A 45 5.03 -14.64 -3.26
CA PRO A 45 6.46 -14.77 -3.03
C PRO A 45 6.84 -14.52 -1.56
N ASP A 46 7.82 -15.29 -1.06
CA ASP A 46 8.39 -15.08 0.27
C ASP A 46 9.45 -13.96 0.26
N VAL A 47 9.00 -12.73 -0.01
CA VAL A 47 9.84 -11.53 0.05
C VAL A 47 9.22 -10.47 0.96
N PRO A 48 10.02 -9.59 1.61
CA PRO A 48 9.52 -8.62 2.56
C PRO A 48 8.52 -7.61 2.00
N PHE A 49 8.67 -7.20 0.74
CA PHE A 49 7.83 -6.17 0.11
C PHE A 49 7.10 -6.73 -1.11
N LEU A 50 5.78 -6.63 -1.07
CA LEU A 50 4.88 -7.13 -2.08
C LEU A 50 4.08 -5.96 -2.63
N LYS A 51 3.71 -6.03 -3.90
CA LYS A 51 2.81 -5.07 -4.53
C LYS A 51 1.81 -5.77 -5.42
N THR A 52 0.59 -5.25 -5.50
CA THR A 52 -0.41 -5.78 -6.43
C THR A 52 -1.37 -4.71 -6.91
N HIS A 53 -2.04 -5.01 -8.02
CA HIS A 53 -3.19 -4.28 -8.53
C HIS A 53 -4.40 -5.21 -8.74
N LEU A 54 -4.33 -6.43 -8.23
CA LEU A 54 -5.43 -7.38 -8.31
C LEU A 54 -6.53 -7.03 -7.30
N PRO A 55 -7.77 -7.50 -7.52
CA PRO A 55 -8.81 -7.51 -6.50
C PRO A 55 -8.35 -8.22 -5.22
N ALA A 56 -8.90 -7.81 -4.08
CA ALA A 56 -8.51 -8.38 -2.79
C ALA A 56 -8.85 -9.89 -2.70
N PRO A 57 -7.92 -10.75 -2.23
CA PRO A 57 -8.22 -12.15 -2.02
C PRO A 57 -9.10 -12.32 -0.77
N GLU A 58 -9.73 -13.48 -0.60
CA GLU A 58 -10.50 -13.75 0.62
C GLU A 58 -9.62 -13.92 1.86
N TYR A 59 -8.38 -14.40 1.65
CA TYR A 59 -7.42 -14.72 2.70
C TYR A 59 -6.02 -14.23 2.32
N LEU A 60 -5.24 -13.85 3.33
CA LEU A 60 -3.81 -13.61 3.22
C LEU A 60 -3.09 -14.35 4.36
N PRO A 61 -1.84 -14.78 4.15
CA PRO A 61 -0.99 -15.26 5.22
C PRO A 61 -0.93 -14.26 6.39
N GLY A 62 -1.05 -14.74 7.62
CA GLY A 62 -1.14 -13.90 8.82
C GLY A 62 0.10 -13.05 9.10
N ASP A 63 1.22 -13.30 8.41
CA ASP A 63 2.44 -12.49 8.49
C ASP A 63 2.43 -11.27 7.55
N ILE A 64 1.39 -11.10 6.71
CA ILE A 64 1.24 -9.98 5.77
C ILE A 64 0.39 -8.89 6.39
N LYS A 65 0.95 -7.67 6.49
CA LYS A 65 0.16 -6.44 6.64
C LYS A 65 -0.10 -5.83 5.29
N THR A 66 -1.23 -5.16 5.12
CA THR A 66 -1.61 -4.59 3.83
C THR A 66 -1.90 -3.09 3.92
N ILE A 67 -1.35 -2.33 2.99
CA ILE A 67 -1.78 -0.95 2.72
C ILE A 67 -2.47 -0.93 1.37
N PHE A 68 -3.71 -0.44 1.33
CA PHE A 68 -4.45 -0.23 0.09
C PHE A 68 -4.46 1.26 -0.27
N LEU A 69 -4.03 1.60 -1.49
CA LEU A 69 -4.04 2.97 -2.00
C LEU A 69 -5.11 3.15 -3.08
N PHE A 70 -5.90 4.19 -2.94
CA PHE A 70 -6.93 4.56 -3.90
C PHE A 70 -6.94 6.08 -4.11
N GLY A 71 -7.69 6.57 -5.09
CA GLY A 71 -7.74 7.99 -5.43
C GLY A 71 -8.57 8.21 -6.68
N ASP A 72 -8.62 9.45 -7.16
CA ASP A 72 -9.48 9.82 -8.30
C ASP A 72 -9.27 8.90 -9.52
N PRO A 73 -10.31 8.15 -9.96
CA PRO A 73 -10.20 7.19 -11.05
C PRO A 73 -9.98 7.85 -12.41
N ILE A 74 -10.53 9.06 -12.64
CA ILE A 74 -10.34 9.80 -13.90
C ILE A 74 -8.86 10.14 -14.06
N ILE A 75 -8.23 10.66 -13.00
CA ILE A 75 -6.80 10.99 -13.02
C ILE A 75 -5.94 9.72 -13.16
N ALA A 76 -6.34 8.62 -12.50
CA ALA A 76 -5.63 7.35 -12.56
C ALA A 76 -5.65 6.74 -13.97
N VAL A 77 -6.81 6.69 -14.62
CA VAL A 77 -7.00 6.18 -15.98
C VAL A 77 -6.29 7.07 -17.00
N ALA A 78 -6.44 8.38 -16.92
CA ALA A 78 -5.72 9.31 -17.79
C ALA A 78 -4.18 9.18 -17.63
N SER A 79 -3.69 8.96 -16.40
CA SER A 79 -2.26 8.70 -16.18
C SER A 79 -1.81 7.39 -16.81
N THR A 80 -2.69 6.39 -16.84
CA THR A 80 -2.44 5.08 -17.46
C THR A 80 -2.30 5.23 -18.97
N LEU A 81 -3.28 5.88 -19.61
CA LEU A 81 -3.28 6.20 -21.04
C LEU A 81 -2.01 6.92 -21.48
N GLN A 82 -1.54 7.91 -20.69
CA GLN A 82 -0.41 8.74 -21.08
C GLN A 82 0.97 8.15 -20.80
N LYS A 83 1.11 7.35 -19.74
CA LYS A 83 2.44 6.99 -19.21
C LYS A 83 2.75 5.50 -19.26
N ARG A 84 1.73 4.64 -19.29
CA ARG A 84 1.88 3.18 -19.12
C ARG A 84 0.81 2.39 -19.89
N PHE A 85 0.39 2.84 -21.07
CA PHE A 85 -0.60 2.13 -21.88
C PHE A 85 0.07 1.09 -22.78
N GLY A 86 0.32 -0.10 -22.25
CA GLY A 86 0.96 -1.17 -23.02
C GLY A 86 0.83 -2.55 -22.35
N TRP A 87 1.06 -3.60 -23.13
CA TRP A 87 0.82 -4.99 -22.74
C TRP A 87 1.46 -5.41 -21.42
N GLN A 88 2.71 -5.01 -21.18
CA GLN A 88 3.38 -5.32 -19.91
C GLN A 88 2.66 -4.70 -18.71
N HIS A 89 2.09 -3.51 -18.88
CA HIS A 89 1.30 -2.90 -17.81
C HIS A 89 0.00 -3.67 -17.60
N PHE A 90 -0.74 -4.00 -18.67
CA PHE A 90 -2.01 -4.73 -18.60
C PHE A 90 -1.83 -6.08 -17.89
N ARG A 91 -0.78 -6.84 -18.21
CA ARG A 91 -0.45 -8.10 -17.50
C ARG A 91 -0.20 -7.89 -16.01
N ASN A 92 0.49 -6.81 -15.62
CA ASN A 92 0.71 -6.48 -14.21
C ASN A 92 -0.59 -6.07 -13.47
N LEU A 93 -1.68 -5.83 -14.20
CA LEU A 93 -3.01 -5.55 -13.68
C LEU A 93 -3.92 -6.79 -13.68
N GLY A 94 -3.40 -7.96 -14.08
CA GLY A 94 -4.19 -9.19 -14.19
C GLY A 94 -5.06 -9.25 -15.45
N TYR A 95 -4.86 -8.36 -16.43
CA TYR A 95 -5.59 -8.40 -17.69
C TYR A 95 -5.06 -9.52 -18.60
N THR A 96 -5.90 -10.51 -18.89
CA THR A 96 -5.54 -11.74 -19.61
C THR A 96 -6.00 -11.78 -21.06
N SER A 97 -6.86 -10.85 -21.49
CA SER A 97 -7.35 -10.79 -22.87
C SER A 97 -6.24 -10.41 -23.86
N ASN A 98 -6.35 -10.92 -25.09
CA ASN A 98 -5.45 -10.62 -26.21
C ASN A 98 -5.84 -9.36 -27.00
N LYS A 99 -6.91 -8.66 -26.59
CA LYS A 99 -7.35 -7.38 -27.17
C LYS A 99 -6.86 -6.19 -26.32
N ILE A 100 -6.63 -5.04 -26.94
CA ILE A 100 -6.30 -3.83 -26.18
C ILE A 100 -7.51 -3.49 -25.29
N PRO A 101 -7.33 -3.26 -23.97
CA PRO A 101 -8.43 -2.94 -23.08
C PRO A 101 -9.03 -1.57 -23.45
N ASP A 102 -10.35 -1.49 -23.54
CA ASP A 102 -11.07 -0.22 -23.65
C ASP A 102 -11.30 0.34 -22.26
N ILE A 103 -10.37 1.18 -21.79
CA ILE A 103 -10.47 1.86 -20.50
C ILE A 103 -11.10 3.25 -20.57
N ILE A 104 -11.51 3.67 -21.77
CA ILE A 104 -12.14 4.97 -21.99
C ILE A 104 -13.66 4.82 -21.90
N ASN A 105 -14.22 3.79 -22.54
CA ASN A 105 -15.66 3.58 -22.58
C ASN A 105 -16.11 2.40 -21.68
N ARG A 106 -15.18 1.59 -21.17
CA ARG A 106 -15.44 0.50 -20.22
C ARG A 106 -14.35 0.46 -19.14
N ASP A 107 -14.55 -0.34 -18.10
CA ASP A 107 -13.54 -0.62 -17.07
C ASP A 107 -12.85 -1.97 -17.34
N ASP A 108 -12.30 -2.15 -18.55
CA ASP A 108 -11.68 -3.42 -18.96
C ASP A 108 -10.48 -3.82 -18.06
N LEU A 109 -9.90 -2.86 -17.32
CA LEU A 109 -8.82 -3.11 -16.35
C LEU A 109 -9.29 -3.27 -14.89
N GLY A 110 -10.60 -3.22 -14.63
CA GLY A 110 -11.22 -3.56 -13.35
C GLY A 110 -10.89 -2.62 -12.18
N TYR A 111 -10.68 -1.33 -12.42
CA TYR A 111 -10.39 -0.33 -11.38
C TYR A 111 -11.47 -0.32 -10.30
N GLU A 112 -12.74 -0.45 -10.69
CA GLU A 112 -13.88 -0.48 -9.78
C GLU A 112 -13.87 -1.74 -8.93
N ASN A 113 -13.60 -2.90 -9.54
CA ASN A 113 -13.53 -4.17 -8.82
C ASN A 113 -12.37 -4.18 -7.81
N VAL A 114 -11.21 -3.65 -8.18
CA VAL A 114 -10.07 -3.48 -7.26
C VAL A 114 -10.48 -2.62 -6.07
N TYR A 115 -11.13 -1.48 -6.31
CA TYR A 115 -11.60 -0.63 -5.21
C TYR A 115 -12.60 -1.34 -4.29
N LYS A 116 -13.68 -1.89 -4.85
CA LYS A 116 -14.77 -2.51 -4.07
C LYS A 116 -14.28 -3.67 -3.23
N THR A 117 -13.40 -4.51 -3.78
CA THR A 117 -12.88 -5.67 -3.05
C THR A 117 -11.89 -5.26 -1.96
N TRP A 118 -11.08 -4.22 -2.14
CA TRP A 118 -10.16 -3.77 -1.10
C TRP A 118 -10.80 -2.88 -0.03
N ALA A 119 -11.84 -2.10 -0.36
CA ALA A 119 -12.50 -1.17 0.55
C ALA A 119 -13.45 -1.82 1.56
N LYS A 120 -13.85 -3.08 1.34
CA LYS A 120 -14.76 -3.82 2.25
C LYS A 120 -14.05 -4.39 3.50
N ARG A 121 -14.83 -5.06 4.35
CA ARG A 121 -14.34 -5.82 5.51
C ARG A 121 -13.52 -7.05 5.07
N HIS A 122 -12.52 -7.41 5.86
CA HIS A 122 -11.50 -8.43 5.58
C HIS A 122 -11.19 -9.17 6.87
N LYS A 123 -10.68 -10.40 6.75
CA LYS A 123 -10.20 -11.20 7.88
C LYS A 123 -8.74 -10.92 8.24
N TYR A 124 -8.13 -9.93 7.58
CA TYR A 124 -6.74 -9.53 7.73
C TYR A 124 -6.64 -7.99 7.75
N PRO A 125 -5.59 -7.43 8.35
CA PRO A 125 -5.53 -6.00 8.56
C PRO A 125 -5.22 -5.27 7.25
N VAL A 126 -6.00 -4.22 6.96
CA VAL A 126 -5.81 -3.36 5.77
C VAL A 126 -5.89 -1.89 6.18
N LEU A 127 -4.80 -1.15 5.99
CA LEU A 127 -4.79 0.29 6.09
C LEU A 127 -5.08 0.89 4.71
N SER A 128 -6.28 1.42 4.51
CA SER A 128 -6.69 2.05 3.24
C SER A 128 -6.45 3.55 3.31
N ILE A 129 -5.82 4.13 2.29
CA ILE A 129 -5.43 5.54 2.25
C ILE A 129 -5.73 6.15 0.87
N LYS A 130 -6.42 7.29 0.86
CA LYS A 130 -6.53 8.15 -0.32
C LYS A 130 -5.16 8.72 -0.69
N TYR A 131 -4.75 8.57 -1.94
CA TYR A 131 -3.42 8.95 -2.44
C TYR A 131 -3.02 10.38 -2.06
N GLU A 132 -3.98 11.30 -2.12
CA GLU A 132 -3.81 12.73 -1.89
C GLU A 132 -3.36 13.03 -0.46
N TYR A 133 -3.66 12.12 0.46
CA TYR A 133 -3.43 12.23 1.90
C TYR A 133 -2.29 11.33 2.42
N ILE A 134 -1.53 10.64 1.55
CA ILE A 134 -0.42 9.77 1.99
C ILE A 134 0.58 10.53 2.85
N TRP A 135 0.93 11.76 2.46
CA TRP A 135 1.87 12.61 3.20
C TRP A 135 1.31 13.07 4.54
N ASP A 136 0.03 13.42 4.57
CA ASP A 136 -0.65 13.90 5.77
C ASP A 136 -0.76 12.79 6.83
N PHE A 137 -0.81 11.53 6.38
CA PHE A 137 -0.88 10.34 7.23
C PHE A 137 0.43 9.58 7.39
N GLN A 138 1.58 10.20 7.09
CA GLN A 138 2.89 9.54 7.22
C GLN A 138 3.07 8.89 8.61
N LYS A 139 2.74 9.61 9.68
CA LYS A 139 2.89 9.11 11.06
C LYS A 139 2.01 7.89 11.34
N ILE A 140 0.81 7.83 10.75
CA ILE A 140 -0.08 6.67 10.89
C ILE A 140 0.45 5.47 10.11
N ILE A 141 0.99 5.70 8.90
CA ILE A 141 1.65 4.65 8.13
C ILE A 141 2.82 4.08 8.94
N GLU A 142 3.67 4.95 9.52
CA GLU A 142 4.80 4.55 10.37
C GLU A 142 4.37 3.70 11.56
N LEU A 143 3.31 4.11 12.27
CA LEU A 143 2.71 3.34 13.38
C LEU A 143 2.19 1.98 12.90
N TYR A 144 1.45 1.95 11.79
CA TYR A 144 0.87 0.73 11.24
C TYR A 144 1.92 -0.30 10.83
N ILE A 145 2.99 0.15 10.15
CA ILE A 145 4.07 -0.74 9.71
C ILE A 145 5.12 -0.99 10.79
N GLY A 146 5.14 -0.20 11.87
CA GLY A 146 6.09 -0.32 12.97
C GLY A 146 7.50 0.20 12.68
N ARG A 147 7.66 1.13 11.73
CA ARG A 147 8.96 1.78 11.43
C ARG A 147 8.81 3.15 10.77
N ARG A 148 9.84 3.98 10.90
CA ARG A 148 9.91 5.29 10.22
C ARG A 148 10.05 5.12 8.71
N ILE A 149 9.53 6.08 7.95
CA ILE A 149 9.68 6.13 6.49
C ILE A 149 10.08 7.53 6.06
N ILE A 150 10.70 7.64 4.88
CA ILE A 150 11.00 8.92 4.26
C ILE A 150 10.21 8.98 2.97
N LEU A 151 9.11 9.73 2.98
CA LEU A 151 8.35 10.00 1.77
C LEU A 151 9.10 11.02 0.90
N PRO A 152 9.06 10.89 -0.44
CA PRO A 152 9.53 11.97 -1.30
C PRO A 152 8.66 13.22 -1.12
N VAL A 153 9.20 14.38 -1.48
CA VAL A 153 8.44 15.64 -1.49
C VAL A 153 7.13 15.47 -2.26
N LYS A 154 6.01 15.92 -1.69
CA LYS A 154 4.69 15.89 -2.32
C LYS A 154 4.73 16.69 -3.62
N ARG A 155 4.42 16.04 -4.74
CA ARG A 155 4.36 16.68 -6.06
C ARG A 155 2.92 16.72 -6.56
N LYS A 156 2.53 17.85 -7.16
CA LYS A 156 1.25 17.96 -7.87
C LYS A 156 1.25 16.97 -9.04
N ARG A 157 0.12 16.29 -9.26
CA ARG A 157 -0.04 15.42 -10.44
C ARG A 157 0.02 16.27 -11.72
N THR A 158 0.76 15.80 -12.72
CA THR A 158 0.98 16.51 -13.99
C THR A 158 0.16 15.97 -15.17
N THR A 159 -0.67 14.95 -14.93
CA THR A 159 -1.55 14.37 -15.95
C THR A 159 -2.50 15.45 -16.46
N ARG A 160 -2.45 15.75 -17.77
CA ARG A 160 -3.35 16.72 -18.43
C ARG A 160 -4.53 15.96 -19.02
N ILE A 161 -5.75 16.46 -18.91
CA ILE A 161 -6.94 15.79 -19.46
C ILE A 161 -7.70 16.84 -20.26
N ASP A 162 -7.91 16.59 -21.56
CA ASP A 162 -8.76 17.46 -22.36
C ASP A 162 -10.24 17.26 -21.98
N LYS A 163 -11.09 18.22 -22.36
CA LYS A 163 -12.52 18.21 -21.98
C LYS A 163 -13.26 16.96 -22.49
N LYS A 164 -12.94 16.48 -23.70
CA LYS A 164 -13.61 15.34 -24.33
C LYS A 164 -13.26 14.04 -23.60
N LEU A 165 -11.99 13.83 -23.31
CA LEU A 165 -11.53 12.68 -22.53
C LEU A 165 -12.09 12.72 -21.11
N PHE A 166 -12.07 13.88 -20.45
CA PHE A 166 -12.63 14.05 -19.11
C PHE A 166 -14.11 13.65 -19.07
N TYR A 167 -14.91 14.13 -20.02
CA TYR A 167 -16.33 13.77 -20.11
C TYR A 167 -16.53 12.26 -20.25
N LYS A 168 -15.83 11.61 -21.19
CA LYS A 168 -15.94 10.15 -21.39
C LYS A 168 -15.57 9.37 -20.13
N LEU A 169 -14.44 9.71 -19.50
CA LEU A 169 -14.01 9.06 -18.27
C LEU A 169 -14.97 9.33 -17.11
N SER A 170 -15.59 10.51 -17.04
CA SER A 170 -16.58 10.83 -16.01
C SER A 170 -17.85 9.99 -16.15
N VAL A 171 -18.25 9.66 -17.37
CA VAL A 171 -19.38 8.74 -17.62
C VAL A 171 -18.98 7.31 -17.25
N THR A 172 -17.86 6.82 -17.77
CA THR A 172 -17.40 5.43 -17.56
C THR A 172 -17.13 5.10 -16.10
N TYR A 173 -16.50 6.02 -15.35
CA TYR A 173 -16.11 5.79 -13.95
C TYR A 173 -16.97 6.56 -12.95
N LYS A 174 -18.19 6.95 -13.32
CA LYS A 174 -19.09 7.75 -12.47
C LYS A 174 -19.26 7.14 -11.08
N ASN A 175 -19.64 5.86 -11.03
CA ASN A 175 -19.93 5.15 -9.79
C ASN A 175 -18.68 5.07 -8.89
N LEU A 176 -17.55 4.62 -9.45
CA LEU A 176 -16.28 4.56 -8.73
C LEU A 176 -15.84 5.95 -8.22
N GLY A 177 -16.04 7.00 -9.01
CA GLY A 177 -15.73 8.38 -8.63
C GLY A 177 -16.57 8.85 -7.44
N GLU A 178 -17.87 8.57 -7.43
CA GLU A 178 -18.80 8.89 -6.34
C GLU A 178 -18.47 8.12 -5.06
N GLU A 179 -18.17 6.81 -5.17
CA GLU A 179 -17.74 5.98 -4.04
C GLU A 179 -16.42 6.49 -3.43
N ILE A 180 -15.42 6.79 -4.25
CA ILE A 180 -14.13 7.31 -3.76
C ILE A 180 -14.28 8.71 -3.16
N LYS A 181 -15.16 9.55 -3.71
CA LYS A 181 -15.43 10.89 -3.17
C LYS A 181 -16.03 10.80 -1.77
N SER A 182 -17.00 9.91 -1.57
CA SER A 182 -17.70 9.73 -0.28
C SER A 182 -16.88 8.95 0.76
N ALA A 183 -15.91 8.13 0.34
CA ALA A 183 -15.07 7.37 1.26
C ALA A 183 -14.25 8.26 2.21
N PRO A 184 -13.96 7.81 3.45
CA PRO A 184 -12.99 8.47 4.32
C PRO A 184 -11.60 8.55 3.68
N SER A 185 -10.81 9.57 4.04
CA SER A 185 -9.43 9.71 3.54
C SER A 185 -8.49 8.62 4.05
N ILE A 186 -8.83 8.00 5.19
CA ILE A 186 -8.12 6.88 5.79
C ILE A 186 -9.12 5.93 6.45
N MET A 187 -8.88 4.63 6.30
CA MET A 187 -9.65 3.58 6.98
C MET A 187 -8.70 2.49 7.46
N LEU A 188 -8.96 1.92 8.63
CA LEU A 188 -8.26 0.73 9.11
C LEU A 188 -9.26 -0.40 9.29
N ASN A 189 -9.05 -1.47 8.54
CA ASN A 189 -9.66 -2.76 8.78
C ASN A 189 -8.78 -3.54 9.75
N THR A 190 -9.36 -3.93 10.89
CA THR A 190 -8.67 -4.60 11.99
C THR A 190 -8.76 -6.13 11.85
N ASN A 191 -7.99 -6.87 12.65
CA ASN A 191 -7.98 -8.34 12.57
C ASN A 191 -9.33 -9.00 12.92
N ASN A 192 -10.20 -8.29 13.64
CA ASN A 192 -11.56 -8.73 13.98
C ASN A 192 -12.62 -8.22 12.98
N GLY A 193 -12.20 -7.66 11.83
CA GLY A 193 -13.10 -7.19 10.77
C GLY A 193 -13.83 -5.88 11.07
N THR A 194 -13.43 -5.14 12.11
CA THR A 194 -13.93 -3.78 12.38
C THR A 194 -13.27 -2.79 11.42
N ILE A 195 -14.05 -1.83 10.91
CA ILE A 195 -13.52 -0.71 10.13
C ILE A 195 -13.54 0.55 11.01
N LEU A 196 -12.37 1.15 11.19
CA LEU A 196 -12.19 2.44 11.83
C LEU A 196 -11.95 3.49 10.74
N SER A 197 -12.70 4.60 10.77
CA SER A 197 -12.65 5.65 9.72
C SER A 197 -12.25 7.04 10.22
N GLY A 198 -11.75 7.14 11.46
CA GLY A 198 -11.28 8.39 12.06
C GLY A 198 -9.79 8.32 12.42
N LEU A 199 -9.07 9.43 12.22
CA LEU A 199 -7.64 9.52 12.52
C LEU A 199 -7.34 9.16 13.98
N ASP A 200 -8.12 9.69 14.92
CA ASP A 200 -7.92 9.47 16.35
C ASP A 200 -8.25 8.04 16.77
N ASP A 201 -9.31 7.44 16.21
CA ASP A 201 -9.67 6.05 16.49
C ASP A 201 -8.61 5.09 15.97
N ILE A 202 -8.11 5.32 14.76
CA ILE A 202 -7.02 4.56 14.17
C ILE A 202 -5.76 4.71 15.04
N LYS A 203 -5.39 5.93 15.41
CA LYS A 203 -4.22 6.18 16.26
C LYS A 203 -4.36 5.50 17.63
N ARG A 204 -5.52 5.60 18.26
CA ARG A 204 -5.82 4.95 19.56
C ARG A 204 -5.73 3.43 19.43
N TYR A 205 -6.30 2.85 18.38
CA TYR A 205 -6.20 1.43 18.10
C TYR A 205 -4.73 1.02 17.93
N LEU A 206 -3.97 1.66 17.03
CA LEU A 206 -2.58 1.31 16.76
C LEU A 206 -1.68 1.44 18.00
N ASN A 207 -1.94 2.42 18.87
CA ASN A 207 -1.22 2.57 20.14
C ASN A 207 -1.58 1.47 21.16
N ARG A 208 -2.84 1.04 21.22
CA ARG A 208 -3.32 0.01 22.16
C ARG A 208 -2.99 -1.40 21.73
N SER A 209 -2.95 -1.67 20.43
CA SER A 209 -2.72 -3.00 19.89
C SER A 209 -1.35 -3.57 20.24
N ASN A 210 -0.53 -2.89 21.08
CA ASN A 210 0.84 -3.22 21.41
C ASN A 210 1.47 -3.79 20.16
N ILE A 211 1.55 -2.99 19.08
CA ILE A 211 2.26 -3.41 17.89
C ILE A 211 3.68 -3.58 18.38
N ILE A 212 3.98 -4.79 18.85
CA ILE A 212 5.31 -5.18 19.25
C ILE A 212 6.08 -4.86 17.98
N PRO A 213 7.07 -3.98 18.06
CA PRO A 213 7.97 -3.76 16.94
C PRO A 213 8.43 -5.13 16.46
N ILE A 214 7.98 -5.51 15.29
CA ILE A 214 8.27 -6.84 14.81
C ILE A 214 9.72 -6.76 14.36
N LEU A 215 10.62 -7.17 15.27
CA LEU A 215 12.02 -7.31 14.97
C LEU A 215 12.10 -8.22 13.74
N PRO A 216 12.79 -7.81 12.66
CA PRO A 216 13.07 -8.69 11.54
C PRO A 216 13.59 -10.02 12.08
N LYS A 217 13.12 -11.14 11.52
CA LYS A 217 13.78 -12.43 11.74
C LYS A 217 15.21 -12.29 11.19
N CYS A 218 16.15 -12.00 12.07
CA CYS A 218 17.57 -11.90 11.74
C CYS A 218 18.21 -13.24 12.07
N SER A 219 18.72 -13.92 11.05
CA SER A 219 19.58 -15.10 11.23
C SER A 219 20.93 -14.75 11.88
N ASN A 220 21.31 -13.47 11.87
CA ASN A 220 22.57 -12.98 12.44
C ASN A 220 22.34 -12.20 13.74
N LYS A 221 22.95 -12.68 14.83
CA LYS A 221 22.93 -12.10 16.18
C LYS A 221 23.40 -10.63 16.19
N ARG A 222 24.41 -10.24 15.38
CA ARG A 222 24.86 -8.84 15.28
C ARG A 222 23.79 -7.93 14.70
N THR A 223 23.08 -8.38 13.67
CA THR A 223 21.99 -7.61 13.06
C THR A 223 20.83 -7.42 14.03
N LEU A 224 20.49 -8.47 14.79
CA LEU A 224 19.47 -8.39 15.84
C LEU A 224 19.86 -7.36 16.93
N ILE A 225 21.12 -7.34 17.36
CA ILE A 225 21.63 -6.36 18.34
C ILE A 225 21.51 -4.94 17.81
N LEU A 226 21.92 -4.66 16.57
CA LEU A 226 21.82 -3.32 15.97
C LEU A 226 20.37 -2.86 15.84
N ILE A 227 19.46 -3.76 15.47
CA ILE A 227 18.03 -3.46 15.41
C ILE A 227 17.48 -3.17 16.80
N LEU A 228 17.81 -3.99 17.80
CA LEU A 228 17.41 -3.77 19.19
C LEU A 228 17.95 -2.44 19.73
N GLN A 229 19.18 -2.08 19.38
CA GLN A 229 19.84 -0.84 19.79
C GLN A 229 19.13 0.38 19.19
N HIS A 230 18.81 0.33 17.89
CA HIS A 230 18.00 1.37 17.26
C HIS A 230 16.59 1.43 17.85
N TYR A 231 16.01 0.28 18.20
CA TYR A 231 14.67 0.20 18.74
C TYR A 231 14.54 0.70 20.18
N LEU A 232 15.52 0.38 21.04
CA LEU A 232 15.53 0.84 22.42
C LEU A 232 15.83 2.33 22.51
N SER A 233 16.61 2.87 21.57
CA SER A 233 16.76 4.32 21.40
C SER A 233 15.44 4.99 21.00
N PHE A 234 14.61 4.31 20.20
CA PHE A 234 13.29 4.80 19.78
C PHE A 234 12.29 4.87 20.95
N LEU A 235 12.33 3.91 21.88
CA LEU A 235 11.48 3.92 23.08
C LEU A 235 12.01 4.78 24.24
N LYS A 236 13.17 5.43 24.08
CA LYS A 236 13.92 6.09 25.18
C LYS A 236 14.21 5.14 26.36
N LEU A 237 14.29 3.82 26.11
CA LEU A 237 14.53 2.79 27.12
C LEU A 237 16.00 2.39 27.21
N ASN A 238 16.90 3.38 27.26
CA ASN A 238 18.35 3.13 27.27
C ASN A 238 18.81 2.30 28.48
N SER A 239 18.09 2.38 29.61
CA SER A 239 18.37 1.57 30.81
C SER A 239 18.04 0.07 30.62
N LEU A 240 17.09 -0.25 29.74
CA LEU A 240 16.69 -1.63 29.44
C LEU A 240 17.66 -2.31 28.46
N TYR A 241 18.30 -1.54 27.57
CA TYR A 241 19.31 -2.02 26.63
C TYR A 241 20.49 -2.70 27.31
N PHE A 242 21.06 -2.07 28.33
CA PHE A 242 22.19 -2.63 29.08
C PHE A 242 21.82 -3.89 29.87
N LYS A 243 20.56 -4.02 30.30
CA LYS A 243 20.06 -5.24 30.94
C LYS A 243 19.93 -6.38 29.95
N ILE A 244 19.41 -6.12 28.75
CA ILE A 244 19.24 -7.13 27.68
C ILE A 244 20.61 -7.62 27.17
N LEU A 245 21.59 -6.73 26.99
CA LEU A 245 22.94 -7.11 26.56
C LEU A 245 23.63 -8.11 27.48
N LYS A 246 23.32 -8.11 28.79
CA LYS A 246 23.89 -9.08 29.75
C LYS A 246 23.43 -10.53 29.49
N TYR A 247 22.26 -10.72 28.87
CA TYR A 247 21.74 -12.04 28.53
C TYR A 247 22.22 -12.56 27.16
N PHE A 248 22.99 -11.77 26.43
CA PHE A 248 23.51 -12.13 25.10
C PHE A 248 25.03 -12.34 25.07
N LYS A 249 25.74 -12.12 26.19
CA LYS A 249 27.10 -12.63 26.41
C LYS A 249 27.02 -14.11 26.74
#